data_AF-A0A376U9Q4-F1
#
_entry.id   AF-A0A376U9Q4-F1
#
_cell.length_a   1.000
_cell.length_b   1.000
_cell.length_c   1.000
_cell.angle_alpha   90.00
_cell.angle_beta   90.00
_cell.angle_gamma   90.00
#
_symmetry.space_group_name_H-M   'P 1'
#
loop_
_entity.id
_entity.type
_entity.pdbx_description
1 polymer ?
#
loop_
_entity_poly.entity_id
_entity_poly.type
_entity_poly.pdbx_seq_one_letter_code
_entity_poly.pdbx_strand_id
1 'polypeptide(L)'
;MQKKSIYVAYTGGTIGMQRSEQGYIPVSGHLQRQLALMPEFHRPEMPDFTIHEYTPLMDSSDMTPEDWQHIAEDIKAHYDDYDGFVILHGTDTMAYTASALSFMLENLGKPVIVTGSQIPLAELRSDGQINLLNALYVAANYPINEVTLFSITDCIAATALPKPMPMVLMRLPLQTFLRYWKLVSIFVV
;
A
#
# COMPACT_ATOMS: atom_id res chain seq x y z
N MET A 1 -23.45 -6.50 13.45
CA MET A 1 -22.08 -6.86 13.04
C MET A 1 -21.12 -5.87 13.67
N GLN A 2 -19.96 -6.33 14.15
CA GLN A 2 -18.93 -5.45 14.69
C GLN A 2 -18.33 -4.62 13.55
N LYS A 3 -18.12 -3.32 13.78
CA LYS A 3 -17.48 -2.42 12.82
C LYS A 3 -16.02 -2.87 12.64
N LYS A 4 -15.58 -2.98 11.40
CA LYS A 4 -14.23 -3.41 11.04
C LYS A 4 -13.23 -2.29 11.24
N SER A 5 -11.99 -2.64 11.63
CA SER A 5 -10.89 -1.70 11.79
C SER A 5 -9.79 -2.01 10.77
N ILE A 6 -9.43 -1.03 9.94
CA ILE A 6 -8.46 -1.17 8.84
C ILE A 6 -7.20 -0.37 9.13
N TYR A 7 -6.03 -1.01 8.99
CA TYR A 7 -4.75 -0.32 9.08
C TYR A 7 -4.40 0.30 7.74
N VAL A 8 -3.96 1.56 7.74
CA VAL A 8 -3.52 2.28 6.53
C VAL A 8 -2.06 2.65 6.69
N ALA A 9 -1.17 1.94 5.99
CA ALA A 9 0.23 2.30 5.89
C ALA A 9 0.40 3.37 4.81
N TYR A 10 0.63 4.62 5.20
CA TYR A 10 0.95 5.69 4.27
C TYR A 10 2.46 5.75 4.05
N THR A 11 2.92 4.98 3.05
CA THR A 11 4.34 4.87 2.71
C THR A 11 4.82 6.05 1.89
N GLY A 12 3.96 6.63 1.06
CA GLY A 12 4.28 7.78 0.23
C GLY A 12 3.42 7.89 -1.02
N GLY A 13 3.97 8.54 -2.04
CA GLY A 13 3.27 8.81 -3.29
C GLY A 13 2.39 10.07 -3.29
N THR A 14 1.91 10.40 -4.48
CA THR A 14 1.21 11.66 -4.79
C THR A 14 -0.08 11.86 -3.99
N ILE A 15 -0.72 10.79 -3.52
CA ILE A 15 -2.04 10.84 -2.87
C ILE A 15 -2.10 11.76 -1.65
N GLY A 16 -1.05 11.84 -0.84
CA GLY A 16 -1.00 12.71 0.34
C GLY A 16 -0.19 13.99 0.14
N MET A 17 0.24 14.30 -1.09
CA MET A 17 1.01 15.52 -1.37
C MET A 17 0.13 16.77 -1.38
N GLN A 18 0.74 17.93 -1.13
CA GLN A 18 0.11 19.24 -1.20
C GLN A 18 0.67 20.03 -2.38
N ARG A 19 -0.20 20.80 -3.06
CA ARG A 19 0.23 21.72 -4.11
C ARG A 19 1.04 22.90 -3.54
N SER A 20 2.15 23.20 -4.19
CA SER A 20 3.03 24.35 -3.93
C SER A 20 3.40 25.06 -5.23
N GLU A 21 4.13 26.17 -5.14
CA GLU A 21 4.68 26.87 -6.31
C GLU A 21 5.69 26.02 -7.11
N GLN A 22 6.31 25.02 -6.47
CA GLN A 22 7.30 24.13 -7.07
C GLN A 22 6.70 22.79 -7.54
N GLY A 23 5.37 22.68 -7.58
CA GLY A 23 4.66 21.42 -7.85
C GLY A 23 4.14 20.76 -6.58
N TYR A 24 3.92 19.45 -6.63
CA TYR A 24 3.41 18.69 -5.48
C TYR A 24 4.55 18.31 -4.54
N ILE A 25 4.37 18.59 -3.24
CA ILE A 25 5.36 18.32 -2.20
C ILE A 25 4.74 17.46 -1.09
N PRO A 26 5.49 16.53 -0.48
CA PRO A 26 5.05 15.82 0.71
C PRO A 26 4.97 16.79 1.89
N VAL A 27 3.86 16.74 2.64
CA VAL A 27 3.66 17.56 3.85
C VAL A 27 3.16 16.66 4.96
N SER A 28 3.94 16.55 6.04
CA SER A 28 3.60 15.63 7.13
C SER A 28 2.26 15.96 7.78
N GLY A 29 1.48 14.91 8.03
CA GLY A 29 0.13 14.99 8.58
C GLY A 29 -0.91 15.59 7.62
N HIS A 30 -0.56 15.92 6.38
CA HIS A 30 -1.49 16.58 5.45
C HIS A 30 -2.64 15.65 5.09
N LEU A 31 -2.36 14.39 4.74
CA LEU A 31 -3.36 13.40 4.39
C LEU A 31 -4.41 13.21 5.51
N GLN A 32 -3.95 13.05 6.74
CA GLN A 32 -4.80 12.83 7.92
C GLN A 32 -5.70 14.05 8.16
N ARG A 33 -5.15 15.28 8.01
CA ARG A 33 -5.95 16.52 8.10
C ARG A 33 -7.01 16.60 7.02
N GLN A 34 -6.70 16.20 5.77
CA GLN A 34 -7.68 16.18 4.69
C GLN A 34 -8.79 15.17 4.93
N LEU A 35 -8.44 13.94 5.32
CA LEU A 35 -9.41 12.88 5.59
C LEU A 35 -10.32 13.22 6.77
N ALA A 36 -9.82 13.93 7.79
CA ALA A 36 -10.66 14.43 8.89
C ALA A 36 -11.74 15.43 8.44
N LEU A 37 -11.53 16.12 7.30
CA LEU A 37 -12.47 17.10 6.74
C LEU A 37 -13.45 16.50 5.73
N MET A 38 -13.30 15.22 5.36
CA MET A 38 -14.09 14.53 4.33
C MET A 38 -15.12 13.59 4.98
N PRO A 39 -16.40 13.99 5.09
CA PRO A 39 -17.43 13.21 5.81
C PRO A 39 -17.66 11.81 5.25
N GLU A 40 -17.39 11.59 3.96
CA GLU A 40 -17.55 10.32 3.27
C GLU A 40 -16.72 9.19 3.88
N PHE A 41 -15.56 9.49 4.50
CA PHE A 41 -14.72 8.51 5.19
C PHE A 41 -15.22 8.16 6.60
N HIS A 42 -16.10 8.97 7.19
CA HIS A 42 -16.61 8.82 8.56
C HIS A 42 -18.06 8.34 8.61
N ARG A 43 -18.59 7.92 7.47
CA ARG A 43 -19.95 7.39 7.36
C ARG A 43 -20.12 6.11 8.18
N PRO A 44 -21.33 5.81 8.71
CA PRO A 44 -21.59 4.59 9.46
C PRO A 44 -21.29 3.30 8.69
N GLU A 45 -21.41 3.33 7.36
CA GLU A 45 -21.15 2.19 6.46
C GLU A 45 -19.66 1.95 6.19
N MET A 46 -18.79 2.93 6.49
CA MET A 46 -17.35 2.80 6.33
C MET A 46 -16.72 2.13 7.56
N PRO A 47 -15.64 1.35 7.39
CA PRO A 47 -14.89 0.84 8.53
C PRO A 47 -14.23 1.97 9.32
N ASP A 48 -13.85 1.67 10.57
CA ASP A 48 -12.85 2.49 11.25
C ASP A 48 -11.49 2.26 10.60
N PHE A 49 -10.63 3.27 10.59
CA PHE A 49 -9.28 3.11 10.06
C PHE A 49 -8.26 3.92 10.86
N THR A 50 -7.03 3.42 10.91
CA THR A 50 -5.88 4.09 11.54
C THR A 50 -4.80 4.31 10.50
N ILE A 51 -4.28 5.53 10.40
CA ILE A 51 -3.21 5.87 9.46
C ILE A 51 -1.88 5.91 10.18
N HIS A 52 -0.94 5.10 9.72
CA HIS A 52 0.48 5.19 10.07
C HIS A 52 1.23 5.85 8.90
N GLU A 53 1.69 7.08 9.12
CA GLU A 53 2.50 7.83 8.14
C GLU A 53 3.98 7.52 8.33
N TYR A 54 4.64 7.08 7.27
CA TYR A 54 6.05 6.73 7.31
C TYR A 54 6.91 8.00 7.40
N THR A 55 8.03 7.88 8.12
CA THR A 55 8.99 8.98 8.29
C THR A 55 10.40 8.48 7.95
N PRO A 56 11.00 8.94 6.84
CA PRO A 56 10.43 9.81 5.81
C PRO A 56 9.37 9.11 4.95
N LEU A 57 8.53 9.89 4.28
CA LEU A 57 7.71 9.39 3.17
C LEU A 57 8.62 8.97 2.02
N MET A 58 8.29 7.86 1.38
CA MET A 58 9.08 7.24 0.31
C MET A 58 8.58 7.69 -1.07
N ASP A 59 9.52 7.99 -1.97
CA ASP A 59 9.23 8.08 -3.40
C ASP A 59 9.23 6.67 -3.98
N SER A 60 8.13 6.26 -4.63
CA SER A 60 8.03 4.94 -5.22
C SER A 60 9.11 4.67 -6.27
N SER A 61 9.58 5.70 -6.98
CA SER A 61 10.64 5.54 -7.98
C SER A 61 11.99 5.15 -7.38
N ASP A 62 12.20 5.44 -6.08
CA ASP A 62 13.45 5.15 -5.35
C ASP A 62 13.36 3.90 -4.46
N MET A 63 12.23 3.19 -4.46
CA MET A 63 12.03 2.06 -3.57
C MET A 63 12.93 0.86 -3.85
N THR A 64 13.44 0.26 -2.79
CA THR A 64 14.31 -0.90 -2.80
C THR A 64 13.66 -2.11 -2.12
N PRO A 65 14.23 -3.32 -2.24
CA PRO A 65 13.74 -4.49 -1.51
C PRO A 65 13.71 -4.32 0.01
N GLU A 66 14.59 -3.49 0.57
CA GLU A 66 14.59 -3.15 2.00
C GLU A 66 13.31 -2.38 2.39
N ASP A 67 12.78 -1.53 1.51
CA ASP A 67 11.52 -0.84 1.75
C ASP A 67 10.32 -1.81 1.72
N TRP A 68 10.36 -2.83 0.84
CA TRP A 68 9.33 -3.88 0.84
C TRP A 68 9.38 -4.72 2.13
N GLN A 69 10.58 -4.99 2.64
CA GLN A 69 10.77 -5.67 3.93
C GLN A 69 10.20 -4.83 5.07
N HIS A 70 10.45 -3.52 5.08
CA HIS A 70 9.88 -2.61 6.07
C HIS A 70 8.35 -2.65 6.04
N ILE A 71 7.73 -2.57 4.86
CA ILE A 71 6.26 -2.65 4.73
C ILE A 71 5.73 -4.00 5.23
N ALA A 72 6.39 -5.11 4.90
CA ALA A 72 5.98 -6.44 5.35
C ALA A 72 6.08 -6.60 6.89
N GLU A 73 7.15 -6.08 7.49
CA GLU A 73 7.36 -6.07 8.94
C GLU A 73 6.31 -5.20 9.66
N ASP A 74 5.96 -4.04 9.10
CA ASP A 74 4.91 -3.17 9.63
C ASP A 74 3.54 -3.85 9.61
N ILE A 75 3.18 -4.51 8.50
CA ILE A 75 1.95 -5.33 8.41
C ILE A 75 2.00 -6.46 9.46
N LYS A 76 3.14 -7.13 9.61
CA LYS A 76 3.30 -8.23 10.56
C LYS A 76 3.15 -7.76 12.01
N ALA A 77 3.71 -6.61 12.36
CA ALA A 77 3.64 -6.03 13.70
C ALA A 77 2.21 -5.69 14.11
N HIS A 78 1.38 -5.24 13.16
CA HIS A 78 -0.02 -4.86 13.39
C HIS A 78 -1.02 -5.94 12.96
N TYR A 79 -0.53 -7.16 12.66
CA TYR A 79 -1.35 -8.16 11.97
C TYR A 79 -2.59 -8.54 12.76
N ASP A 80 -2.46 -8.70 14.08
CA ASP A 80 -3.53 -9.19 14.95
C ASP A 80 -4.50 -8.09 15.40
N ASP A 81 -4.08 -6.82 15.33
CA ASP A 81 -4.85 -5.66 15.85
C ASP A 81 -5.91 -5.15 14.86
N TYR A 82 -5.77 -5.46 13.57
CA TYR A 82 -6.64 -4.95 12.50
C TYR A 82 -7.28 -6.07 11.68
N ASP A 83 -8.42 -5.79 11.04
CA ASP A 83 -9.14 -6.73 10.20
C ASP A 83 -8.62 -6.79 8.75
N GLY A 84 -7.84 -5.80 8.33
CA GLY A 84 -7.29 -5.68 6.98
C GLY A 84 -6.33 -4.50 6.86
N PHE A 85 -5.63 -4.44 5.72
CA PHE A 85 -4.53 -3.50 5.49
C PHE A 85 -4.71 -2.79 4.15
N VAL A 86 -4.49 -1.48 4.13
CA VAL A 86 -4.39 -0.66 2.92
C VAL A 86 -3.01 0.00 2.90
N ILE A 87 -2.27 -0.18 1.81
CA ILE A 87 -0.95 0.39 1.62
C ILE A 87 -1.07 1.52 0.60
N LEU A 88 -0.94 2.77 1.07
CA LEU A 88 -0.92 3.95 0.20
C LEU A 88 0.48 4.17 -0.34
N HIS A 89 0.60 4.14 -1.66
CA HIS A 89 1.87 4.02 -2.38
C HIS A 89 1.90 4.91 -3.63
N GLY A 90 3.09 5.30 -4.08
CA GLY A 90 3.27 5.96 -5.39
C GLY A 90 3.07 5.00 -6.57
N THR A 91 2.59 5.49 -7.70
CA THR A 91 2.14 4.65 -8.82
C THR A 91 3.26 4.01 -9.64
N ASP A 92 4.48 4.57 -9.60
CA ASP A 92 5.57 4.18 -10.53
C ASP A 92 6.02 2.73 -10.31
N THR A 93 6.09 2.30 -9.06
CA THR A 93 6.55 0.94 -8.67
C THR A 93 5.53 0.15 -7.87
N MET A 94 4.27 0.63 -7.79
CA MET A 94 3.19 0.00 -7.02
C MET A 94 3.02 -1.50 -7.34
N ALA A 95 3.10 -1.86 -8.62
CA ALA A 95 2.97 -3.25 -9.07
C ALA A 95 4.15 -4.14 -8.61
N TYR A 96 5.35 -3.58 -8.49
CA TYR A 96 6.52 -4.29 -7.96
C TYR A 96 6.35 -4.57 -6.48
N THR A 97 5.96 -3.56 -5.70
CA THR A 97 5.70 -3.69 -4.26
C THR A 97 4.58 -4.70 -4.00
N ALA A 98 3.45 -4.60 -4.70
CA ALA A 98 2.34 -5.56 -4.56
C ALA A 98 2.79 -7.00 -4.87
N SER A 99 3.57 -7.18 -5.95
CA SER A 99 4.13 -8.49 -6.32
C SER A 99 5.08 -9.02 -5.25
N ALA A 100 6.00 -8.20 -4.74
CA ALA A 100 6.95 -8.59 -3.70
C ALA A 100 6.23 -9.01 -2.41
N LEU A 101 5.29 -8.19 -1.93
CA LEU A 101 4.50 -8.47 -0.74
C LEU A 101 3.69 -9.78 -0.87
N SER A 102 3.20 -10.11 -2.08
CA SER A 102 2.48 -11.37 -2.31
C SER A 102 3.32 -12.63 -2.02
N PHE A 103 4.64 -12.54 -2.17
CA PHE A 103 5.57 -13.63 -1.85
C PHE A 103 6.06 -13.56 -0.40
N MET A 104 6.18 -12.36 0.18
CA MET A 104 6.67 -12.15 1.55
C MET A 104 5.63 -12.48 2.61
N LEU A 105 4.35 -12.26 2.31
CA LEU A 105 3.23 -12.49 3.23
C LEU A 105 2.63 -13.88 3.05
N GLU A 106 3.35 -14.91 3.50
CA GLU A 106 2.87 -16.29 3.45
C GLU A 106 1.66 -16.52 4.38
N ASN A 107 0.74 -17.40 3.97
CA ASN A 107 -0.47 -17.77 4.72
C ASN A 107 -1.34 -16.58 5.13
N LEU A 108 -1.44 -15.58 4.26
CA LEU A 108 -2.23 -14.39 4.50
C LEU A 108 -3.71 -14.75 4.74
N GLY A 109 -4.24 -14.40 5.91
CA GLY A 109 -5.63 -14.61 6.32
C GLY A 109 -6.49 -13.34 6.40
N LYS A 110 -5.95 -12.19 5.95
CA LYS A 110 -6.58 -10.86 5.99
C LYS A 110 -6.24 -10.10 4.70
N PRO A 111 -7.13 -9.24 4.17
CA PRO A 111 -6.87 -8.53 2.93
C PRO A 111 -5.75 -7.50 3.07
N VAL A 112 -4.88 -7.44 2.06
CA VAL A 112 -3.86 -6.40 1.91
C VAL A 112 -4.05 -5.74 0.55
N ILE A 113 -4.45 -4.47 0.53
CA ILE A 113 -4.77 -3.73 -0.70
C ILE A 113 -3.75 -2.61 -0.89
N VAL A 114 -2.99 -2.67 -1.98
CA VAL A 114 -2.09 -1.59 -2.38
C VAL A 114 -2.86 -0.63 -3.29
N THR A 115 -2.83 0.65 -2.99
CA THR A 115 -3.48 1.68 -3.81
C THR A 115 -2.74 3.02 -3.73
N GLY A 116 -3.15 3.97 -4.56
CA GLY A 116 -2.53 5.29 -4.65
C GLY A 116 -3.33 6.17 -5.61
N SER A 117 -2.73 7.25 -6.09
CA SER A 117 -3.38 8.14 -7.06
C SER A 117 -2.39 8.92 -7.90
N GLN A 118 -2.85 9.36 -9.07
CA GLN A 118 -2.10 10.30 -9.91
C GLN A 118 -2.30 11.74 -9.46
N ILE A 119 -3.46 12.07 -8.90
CA ILE A 119 -3.81 13.40 -8.41
C ILE A 119 -3.91 13.36 -6.87
N PRO A 120 -3.30 14.31 -6.13
CA PRO A 120 -3.40 14.31 -4.68
C PRO A 120 -4.84 14.36 -4.18
N LEU A 121 -5.11 13.73 -3.04
CA LEU A 121 -6.46 13.54 -2.49
C LEU A 121 -7.21 14.87 -2.23
N ALA A 122 -6.48 15.94 -1.92
CA ALA A 122 -7.04 17.26 -1.65
C ALA A 122 -7.49 18.02 -2.92
N GLU A 123 -7.07 17.59 -4.11
CA GLU A 123 -7.35 18.28 -5.37
C GLU A 123 -8.72 17.91 -5.93
N LEU A 124 -9.31 18.85 -6.68
CA LEU A 124 -10.62 18.66 -7.31
C LEU A 124 -10.55 17.52 -8.35
N ARG A 125 -11.50 16.58 -8.27
CA ARG A 125 -11.59 15.38 -9.14
C ARG A 125 -10.40 14.41 -8.99
N SER A 126 -9.79 14.38 -7.81
CA SER A 126 -8.77 13.39 -7.48
C SER A 126 -9.30 11.96 -7.58
N ASP A 127 -8.53 11.09 -8.21
CA ASP A 127 -8.71 9.64 -8.18
C ASP A 127 -8.38 9.05 -6.79
N GLY A 128 -7.59 9.74 -5.97
CA GLY A 128 -7.20 9.30 -4.63
C GLY A 128 -8.34 9.17 -3.64
N GLN A 129 -9.35 10.05 -3.73
CA GLN A 129 -10.54 9.95 -2.88
C GLN A 129 -11.28 8.63 -3.14
N ILE A 130 -11.57 8.35 -4.41
CA ILE A 130 -12.32 7.16 -4.84
C ILE A 130 -11.50 5.88 -4.56
N ASN A 131 -10.20 5.90 -4.87
CA ASN A 131 -9.32 4.76 -4.68
C ASN A 131 -9.20 4.36 -3.20
N LEU A 132 -8.92 5.32 -2.31
CA LEU A 132 -8.81 5.02 -0.87
C LEU A 132 -10.16 4.63 -0.26
N LEU A 133 -11.24 5.32 -0.60
CA LEU A 133 -12.58 5.01 -0.08
C LEU A 133 -13.00 3.59 -0.48
N ASN A 134 -12.82 3.22 -1.75
CA ASN A 134 -13.14 1.88 -2.21
C ASN A 134 -12.20 0.82 -1.64
N ALA A 135 -10.90 1.09 -1.50
CA ALA A 135 -9.96 0.16 -0.89
C ALA A 135 -10.35 -0.15 0.57
N LEU A 136 -10.67 0.87 1.36
CA LEU A 136 -11.18 0.69 2.73
C LEU A 136 -12.48 -0.13 2.75
N TYR A 137 -13.42 0.21 1.87
CA TYR A 137 -14.72 -0.47 1.80
C TYR A 137 -14.59 -1.94 1.39
N VAL A 138 -13.74 -2.25 0.40
CA VAL A 138 -13.46 -3.61 -0.06
C VAL A 138 -12.74 -4.42 1.01
N ALA A 139 -11.70 -3.86 1.66
CA ALA A 139 -10.99 -4.54 2.74
C ALA A 139 -11.92 -4.95 3.89
N ALA A 140 -12.92 -4.13 4.20
CA ALA A 140 -13.87 -4.41 5.28
C ALA A 140 -15.01 -5.36 4.89
N ASN A 141 -15.56 -5.24 3.68
CA ASN A 141 -16.82 -5.90 3.31
C ASN A 141 -16.65 -7.06 2.33
N TYR A 142 -15.56 -7.10 1.57
CA TYR A 142 -15.24 -8.13 0.58
C TYR A 142 -13.81 -8.61 0.78
N PRO A 143 -13.45 -9.16 1.96
CA PRO A 143 -12.07 -9.51 2.27
C PRO A 143 -11.58 -10.64 1.36
N ILE A 144 -10.65 -10.30 0.47
CA ILE A 144 -9.86 -11.25 -0.32
C ILE A 144 -8.54 -11.42 0.40
N ASN A 145 -8.25 -12.62 0.89
CA ASN A 145 -7.05 -12.92 1.68
C ASN A 145 -5.79 -13.06 0.80
N GLU A 146 -5.56 -12.05 -0.02
CA GLU A 146 -4.42 -11.93 -0.93
C GLU A 146 -3.90 -10.50 -0.90
N VAL A 147 -2.69 -10.32 -1.42
CA VAL A 147 -2.21 -8.98 -1.80
C VAL A 147 -2.88 -8.60 -3.12
N THR A 148 -3.63 -7.51 -3.12
CA THR A 148 -4.33 -6.98 -4.29
C THR A 148 -3.91 -5.54 -4.58
N LEU A 149 -4.10 -5.10 -5.82
CA LEU A 149 -3.89 -3.72 -6.25
C LEU A 149 -5.23 -3.13 -6.66
N PHE A 150 -5.59 -1.97 -6.10
CA PHE A 150 -6.83 -1.27 -6.42
C PHE A 150 -6.57 0.05 -7.12
N SER A 151 -7.26 0.27 -8.23
CA SER A 151 -7.34 1.55 -8.97
C SER A 151 -8.77 1.76 -9.46
N ILE A 152 -9.11 2.98 -9.87
CA ILE A 152 -10.46 3.37 -10.27
C ILE A 152 -11.07 2.48 -11.37
N THR A 153 -10.23 1.85 -12.20
CA THR A 153 -10.68 0.94 -13.26
C THR A 153 -10.81 -0.50 -12.80
N ASP A 154 -9.97 -0.98 -11.88
CA ASP A 154 -9.79 -2.41 -11.62
C ASP A 154 -9.30 -2.70 -10.20
N CYS A 155 -9.71 -3.86 -9.67
CA CYS A 155 -9.08 -4.50 -8.52
C CYS A 155 -8.46 -5.83 -8.99
N ILE A 156 -7.14 -5.94 -8.91
CA ILE A 156 -6.38 -7.03 -9.55
C ILE A 156 -5.53 -7.74 -8.48
N ALA A 157 -5.54 -9.07 -8.48
CA ALA A 157 -4.65 -9.87 -7.65
C ALA A 157 -3.18 -9.57 -8.01
N ALA A 158 -2.31 -9.37 -7.02
CA ALA A 158 -0.91 -9.03 -7.26
C ALA A 158 -0.17 -10.08 -8.11
N THR A 159 -0.56 -11.35 -7.96
CA THR A 159 -0.02 -12.49 -8.73
C THR A 159 -0.40 -12.46 -10.22
N ALA A 160 -1.47 -11.74 -10.58
CA ALA A 160 -1.95 -11.56 -11.95
C ALA A 160 -1.43 -10.28 -12.61
N LEU A 161 -0.72 -9.42 -11.88
CA LEU A 161 -0.05 -8.27 -12.47
C LEU A 161 1.02 -8.76 -13.44
N PRO A 162 1.24 -8.05 -14.58
CA PRO A 162 2.34 -8.39 -15.47
C PRO A 162 3.61 -8.35 -14.64
N LYS A 163 4.19 -9.52 -14.35
CA LYS A 163 5.43 -9.60 -13.58
C LYS A 163 6.43 -8.72 -14.30
N PRO A 164 6.84 -7.60 -13.72
CA PRO A 164 7.77 -6.75 -14.42
C PRO A 164 9.04 -7.57 -14.62
N MET A 165 9.50 -7.67 -15.87
CA MET A 165 10.85 -8.16 -16.12
C MET A 165 11.77 -7.30 -15.25
N PRO A 166 12.50 -7.85 -14.28
CA PRO A 166 13.16 -7.03 -13.30
C PRO A 166 14.32 -6.30 -14.00
N MET A 167 14.21 -4.98 -14.15
CA MET A 167 15.34 -4.18 -14.64
C MET A 167 16.54 -4.23 -13.67
N VAL A 168 16.32 -4.67 -12.42
CA VAL A 168 17.36 -4.95 -11.42
C VAL A 168 17.95 -6.37 -11.54
N LEU A 169 17.30 -7.32 -12.24
CA LEU A 169 17.88 -8.66 -12.47
C LEU A 169 18.86 -8.73 -13.65
N MET A 170 19.06 -7.64 -14.40
CA MET A 170 20.05 -7.63 -15.50
C MET A 170 21.49 -7.34 -15.05
N ARG A 171 21.75 -7.12 -13.75
CA ARG A 171 23.11 -6.83 -13.25
C ARG A 171 23.60 -7.63 -12.05
N LEU A 172 22.79 -8.52 -11.48
CA LEU A 172 23.25 -9.39 -10.39
C LEU A 172 23.42 -10.83 -10.88
N PRO A 173 24.58 -11.47 -10.64
CA PRO A 173 24.77 -12.86 -11.01
C PRO A 173 23.75 -13.73 -10.27
N LEU A 174 23.23 -14.76 -10.96
CA LEU A 174 22.20 -15.71 -10.50
C LEU A 174 22.44 -16.27 -9.08
N GLN A 175 23.70 -16.29 -8.64
CA GLN A 175 24.11 -16.71 -7.29
C GLN A 175 23.65 -15.73 -6.19
N THR A 176 23.52 -14.44 -6.47
CA THR A 176 23.05 -13.42 -5.51
C THR A 176 21.55 -13.56 -5.26
N PHE A 177 20.79 -13.85 -6.32
CA PHE A 177 19.35 -14.17 -6.25
C PHE A 177 19.10 -15.39 -5.34
N LEU A 178 19.84 -16.48 -5.54
CA LEU A 178 19.76 -17.68 -4.70
C LEU A 178 20.21 -17.44 -3.26
N ARG A 179 21.07 -16.44 -3.01
CA ARG A 179 21.57 -16.11 -1.67
C ARG A 179 20.55 -15.31 -0.87
N TYR A 180 19.87 -14.34 -1.50
CA TYR A 180 18.72 -13.66 -0.90
C TYR A 180 17.53 -14.61 -0.69
N TRP A 181 17.26 -15.48 -1.68
CA TRP A 181 16.22 -16.50 -1.55
C TRP A 181 16.49 -17.48 -0.40
N LYS A 182 17.75 -17.93 -0.23
CA LYS A 182 18.13 -18.78 0.92
C LYS A 182 18.07 -18.03 2.26
N LEU A 183 18.36 -16.74 2.30
CA LEU A 183 18.25 -15.95 3.55
C LEU A 183 16.79 -15.76 3.98
N VAL A 184 15.87 -15.58 3.03
CA VAL A 184 14.42 -15.53 3.32
C VAL A 184 13.88 -16.92 3.73
N SER A 185 14.40 -18.01 3.17
CA SER A 185 14.05 -19.38 3.61
C SER A 185 14.73 -19.84 4.92
N ILE A 186 15.67 -19.09 5.49
CA ILE A 186 16.37 -19.47 6.74
C ILE A 186 15.61 -19.01 8.01
N PHE A 187 14.60 -18.14 7.88
CA PHE A 187 13.70 -17.81 8.99
C PHE A 187 12.44 -18.70 9.05
N VAL A 188 12.45 -19.84 8.34
CA VAL A 188 11.45 -20.90 8.45
C VAL A 188 11.91 -21.95 9.48
N VAL A 189 11.71 -21.64 10.77
CA VAL A 189 11.41 -22.62 11.85
C VAL A 189 10.42 -21.97 12.80
#